data_AF-A0A8K0D1E1-F1
#
_entry.id   AF-A0A8K0D1E1-F1
#
_cell.length_a   1.000
_cell.length_b   1.000
_cell.length_c   1.000
_cell.angle_alpha   90.00
_cell.angle_beta   90.00
_cell.angle_gamma   90.00
#
_symmetry.space_group_name_H-M   'P 1'
#
loop_
_entity.id
_entity.type
_entity.pdbx_description
1 polymer ?
#
loop_
_entity_poly.entity_id
_entity_poly.type
_entity_poly.pdbx_seq_one_letter_code
_entity_poly.pdbx_strand_id
1 'polypeptide(L)'
;MLSGKAADAVTNILYGANLYALRKKDGGVHPIAVSCSFRRKLCCHFHSQPMYQYLHPNQVGVSTKGGCKVAIHTLRCFMENNYDKAIAILKVDVKNAFNTLERNTIFEAVKCKTSNIFPYLWQCCSSPPNLFHGNKITSQVGAQQKDPCGPMIFSLAVYLIIESPNTDLNIWYLDDGSIGGELKSVLQAFCLVKEEFGKIGLVNTSKCEVFCSLPDDEFIN
;
A
#
# COMPACT_ATOMS: atom_id res chain seq x y z
N MET A 1 12.00 -7.56 -21.62
CA MET A 1 11.28 -6.87 -20.52
C MET A 1 11.73 -7.37 -19.15
N LEU A 2 11.50 -8.64 -18.78
CA LEU A 2 11.90 -9.16 -17.45
C LEU A 2 13.38 -8.96 -17.09
N SER A 3 14.27 -9.14 -18.06
CA SER A 3 15.71 -8.95 -17.90
C SER A 3 16.16 -7.49 -17.81
N GLY A 4 15.25 -6.51 -17.89
CA GLY A 4 15.59 -5.08 -17.93
C GLY A 4 16.27 -4.61 -19.21
N LYS A 5 16.14 -5.38 -20.31
CA LYS A 5 16.81 -5.14 -21.60
C LYS A 5 15.85 -4.77 -22.75
N ALA A 6 14.72 -4.13 -22.46
CA ALA A 6 13.91 -3.56 -23.55
C ALA A 6 14.69 -2.43 -24.26
N ALA A 7 14.48 -2.23 -25.56
CA ALA A 7 15.19 -1.16 -26.28
C ALA A 7 14.70 0.23 -25.84
N ASP A 8 15.62 1.17 -25.62
CA ASP A 8 15.29 2.52 -25.12
C ASP A 8 14.30 3.28 -26.01
N ALA A 9 14.32 3.02 -27.32
CA ALA A 9 13.39 3.60 -28.28
C ALA A 9 11.90 3.33 -27.96
N VAL A 10 11.60 2.25 -27.22
CA VAL A 10 10.22 1.83 -26.93
C VAL A 10 9.86 1.89 -25.44
N THR A 11 10.81 2.13 -24.53
CA THR A 11 10.56 2.11 -23.07
C THR A 11 9.52 3.13 -22.64
N ASN A 12 9.55 4.34 -23.22
CA ASN A 12 8.59 5.41 -22.95
C ASN A 12 7.13 5.03 -23.27
N ILE A 13 6.93 4.17 -24.28
CA ILE A 13 5.60 3.69 -24.68
C ILE A 13 5.25 2.44 -23.88
N LEU A 14 6.21 1.53 -23.72
CA LEU A 14 6.03 0.24 -23.08
C LEU A 14 5.74 0.36 -21.57
N TYR A 15 6.40 1.31 -20.91
CA TYR A 15 6.25 1.59 -19.48
C TYR A 15 5.40 2.82 -19.19
N GLY A 16 5.01 3.56 -20.23
CA GLY A 16 4.01 4.62 -20.17
C GLY A 16 2.59 4.11 -19.93
N ALA A 17 1.66 5.05 -19.78
CA ALA A 17 0.25 4.74 -19.58
C ALA A 17 -0.67 5.87 -20.06
N ASN A 18 -1.88 5.52 -20.48
CA ASN A 18 -2.95 6.50 -20.68
C ASN A 18 -3.63 6.78 -19.33
N LEU A 19 -3.85 8.05 -19.01
CA LEU A 19 -4.46 8.50 -17.77
C LEU A 19 -5.93 8.82 -17.95
N TYR A 20 -6.75 8.21 -17.10
CA TYR A 20 -8.19 8.46 -17.02
C TYR A 20 -8.54 9.01 -15.65
N ALA A 21 -9.11 10.21 -15.61
CA ALA A 21 -9.57 10.85 -14.39
C ALA A 21 -10.99 10.39 -14.06
N LEU A 22 -11.14 9.38 -13.20
CA LEU A 22 -12.46 8.99 -12.70
C LEU A 22 -12.90 9.90 -11.56
N ARG A 23 -14.20 10.20 -11.48
CA ARG A 23 -14.78 10.90 -10.35
C ARG A 23 -15.01 9.93 -9.19
N LYS A 24 -14.57 10.33 -8.00
CA LYS A 24 -14.95 9.72 -6.73
C LYS A 24 -16.33 10.22 -6.31
N LYS A 25 -16.98 9.49 -5.39
CA LYS A 25 -18.29 9.87 -4.83
C LYS A 25 -18.22 11.17 -4.02
N ASP A 26 -17.07 11.46 -3.42
CA ASP A 26 -16.79 12.66 -2.62
C ASP A 26 -16.40 13.89 -3.46
N GLY A 27 -16.52 13.82 -4.80
CA GLY A 27 -16.10 14.89 -5.71
C GLY A 27 -14.59 14.91 -6.02
N GLY A 28 -13.79 14.07 -5.36
CA GLY A 28 -12.37 13.91 -5.67
C GLY A 28 -12.11 13.20 -7.01
N VAL A 29 -10.84 13.18 -7.43
CA VAL A 29 -10.40 12.48 -8.66
C VAL A 29 -9.64 11.20 -8.28
N HIS A 30 -9.88 10.13 -9.05
CA HIS A 30 -9.15 8.87 -9.00
C HIS A 30 -8.43 8.66 -10.35
N PRO A 31 -7.13 9.00 -10.44
CA PRO A 31 -6.37 8.92 -11.68
C PRO A 31 -5.96 7.47 -11.97
N ILE A 32 -6.48 6.90 -13.06
CA ILE A 32 -6.12 5.55 -13.50
C ILE A 32 -5.05 5.61 -14.57
N ALA A 33 -3.93 4.93 -14.33
CA ALA A 33 -2.89 4.70 -15.34
C ALA A 33 -3.11 3.35 -16.02
N VAL A 34 -3.62 3.38 -17.25
CA VAL A 34 -3.77 2.17 -18.09
C VAL A 34 -2.48 1.94 -18.87
N SER A 35 -1.63 1.05 -18.35
CA SER A 35 -0.38 0.64 -19.00
C SER A 35 -0.62 -0.23 -20.25
N CYS A 36 0.43 -0.62 -20.98
CA CYS A 36 0.27 -1.53 -22.11
C CYS A 36 -0.09 -2.96 -21.68
N SER A 37 -0.72 -3.75 -22.56
CA SER A 37 -1.13 -5.13 -22.27
C SER A 37 0.03 -6.07 -21.93
N PHE A 38 1.22 -5.85 -22.52
CA PHE A 38 2.42 -6.64 -22.23
C PHE A 38 2.88 -6.46 -20.79
N ARG A 39 2.96 -5.20 -20.31
CA ARG A 39 3.29 -4.88 -18.92
C ARG A 39 2.30 -5.53 -17.96
N ARG A 40 0.99 -5.42 -18.23
CA ARG A 40 -0.04 -6.05 -17.39
C ARG A 40 0.13 -7.56 -17.28
N LYS A 41 0.30 -8.25 -18.41
CA LYS A 41 0.46 -9.72 -18.45
C LYS A 41 1.71 -10.17 -17.70
N LEU A 42 2.80 -9.42 -17.82
CA LEU A 42 4.05 -9.72 -17.15
C LEU A 42 3.91 -9.61 -15.63
N CYS A 43 3.30 -8.54 -15.16
CA CYS A 43 3.10 -8.27 -13.73
C CYS A 43 2.32 -9.37 -12.99
N CYS A 44 1.42 -10.08 -13.68
CA CYS A 44 0.66 -11.17 -13.07
C CYS A 44 1.55 -12.33 -12.56
N HIS A 45 2.77 -12.49 -13.08
CA HIS A 45 3.68 -13.57 -12.68
C HIS A 45 4.41 -13.30 -11.36
N PHE A 46 4.30 -12.09 -10.80
CA PHE A 46 5.06 -11.70 -9.61
C PHE A 46 4.33 -12.00 -8.29
N HIS A 47 3.02 -12.26 -8.37
CA HIS A 47 2.26 -12.74 -7.22
C HIS A 47 2.62 -14.21 -6.96
N SER A 48 3.25 -14.48 -5.82
CA SER A 48 3.84 -15.79 -5.52
C SER A 48 3.72 -16.17 -4.05
N GLN A 49 3.92 -17.45 -3.75
CA GLN A 49 3.91 -18.00 -2.39
C GLN A 49 4.98 -17.39 -1.46
N PRO A 50 6.23 -17.13 -1.91
CA PRO A 50 7.20 -16.42 -1.09
C PRO A 50 6.72 -15.03 -0.68
N MET A 51 6.00 -14.33 -1.56
CA MET A 51 5.44 -13.02 -1.21
C MET A 51 4.38 -13.10 -0.12
N TYR A 52 3.52 -14.11 -0.18
CA TYR A 52 2.55 -14.37 0.88
C TYR A 52 3.26 -14.62 2.23
N GLN A 53 4.28 -15.48 2.24
CA GLN A 53 5.01 -15.81 3.47
C GLN A 53 5.72 -14.61 4.08
N TYR A 54 6.20 -13.68 3.25
CA TYR A 54 6.90 -12.50 3.73
C TYR A 54 5.94 -11.41 4.24
N LEU A 55 4.79 -11.22 3.60
CA LEU A 55 3.87 -10.12 3.93
C LEU A 55 2.84 -10.49 5.02
N HIS A 56 2.60 -11.77 5.25
CA HIS A 56 1.67 -12.24 6.26
C HIS A 56 2.32 -12.25 7.66
N PRO A 57 1.61 -11.90 8.75
CA PRO A 57 0.17 -11.65 8.82
C PRO A 57 -0.26 -10.20 8.60
N ASN A 58 0.65 -9.23 8.68
CA ASN A 58 0.27 -7.83 8.79
C ASN A 58 -0.24 -7.23 7.48
N GLN A 59 0.14 -7.77 6.32
CA GLN A 59 -0.26 -7.26 5.01
C GLN A 59 -0.96 -8.32 4.18
N VAL A 60 -2.28 -8.14 3.98
CA VAL A 60 -3.14 -9.09 3.28
C VAL A 60 -3.63 -8.58 1.91
N GLY A 61 -3.15 -7.42 1.45
CA GLY A 61 -3.49 -6.86 0.14
C GLY A 61 -2.84 -7.58 -1.06
N VAL A 62 -1.81 -8.40 -0.83
CA VAL A 62 -1.01 -9.04 -1.87
C VAL A 62 -0.86 -10.53 -1.58
N SER A 63 -0.97 -11.37 -2.62
CA SER A 63 -0.85 -12.83 -2.54
C SER A 63 -1.80 -13.54 -1.55
N THR A 64 -2.82 -12.85 -1.01
CA THR A 64 -3.79 -13.42 -0.07
C THR A 64 -5.16 -13.59 -0.73
N LYS A 65 -5.62 -14.83 -0.82
CA LYS A 65 -6.95 -15.14 -1.37
C LYS A 65 -8.04 -14.51 -0.49
N GLY A 66 -8.77 -13.55 -1.06
CA GLY A 66 -9.81 -12.84 -0.32
C GLY A 66 -9.28 -11.93 0.79
N GLY A 67 -8.08 -11.36 0.64
CA GLY A 67 -7.43 -10.53 1.67
C GLY A 67 -8.31 -9.44 2.30
N CYS A 68 -9.20 -8.82 1.51
CA CYS A 68 -10.19 -7.85 2.04
C CYS A 68 -11.12 -8.50 3.08
N LYS A 69 -11.58 -9.72 2.84
CA LYS A 69 -12.38 -10.50 3.81
C LYS A 69 -11.55 -10.85 5.03
N VAL A 70 -10.29 -11.25 4.84
CA VAL A 70 -9.38 -11.54 5.96
C VAL A 70 -9.27 -10.31 6.88
N ALA A 71 -8.96 -9.13 6.33
CA ALA A 71 -8.88 -7.90 7.11
C ALA A 71 -10.18 -7.59 7.88
N ILE A 72 -11.33 -7.70 7.23
CA ILE A 72 -12.64 -7.45 7.86
C ILE A 72 -12.92 -8.46 8.98
N HIS A 73 -12.69 -9.75 8.73
CA HIS A 73 -12.96 -10.79 9.73
C HIS A 73 -11.98 -10.71 10.91
N THR A 74 -10.70 -10.43 10.67
CA THR A 74 -9.71 -10.23 11.73
C THR A 74 -10.10 -9.06 12.63
N LEU A 75 -10.50 -7.92 12.06
CA LEU A 75 -10.98 -6.76 12.81
C LEU A 75 -12.24 -7.10 13.65
N ARG A 76 -13.22 -7.79 13.05
CA ARG A 76 -14.45 -8.19 13.76
C ARG A 76 -14.17 -9.14 14.91
N CYS A 77 -13.39 -10.19 14.68
CA CYS A 77 -13.02 -11.13 15.73
C CYS A 77 -12.22 -10.44 16.84
N PHE A 78 -11.37 -9.46 16.52
CA PHE A 78 -10.67 -8.66 17.53
C PHE A 78 -11.65 -7.87 18.40
N MET A 79 -12.65 -7.22 17.81
CA MET A 79 -13.69 -6.49 18.54
C MET A 79 -14.54 -7.43 19.41
N GLU A 80 -14.99 -8.55 18.84
CA GLU A 80 -15.81 -9.55 19.53
C GLU A 80 -15.08 -10.19 20.72
N ASN A 81 -13.77 -10.44 20.60
CA ASN A 81 -12.97 -11.03 21.67
C ASN A 81 -12.54 -10.04 22.77
N ASN A 82 -12.85 -8.75 22.61
CA ASN A 82 -12.48 -7.69 23.55
C ASN A 82 -13.66 -6.76 23.84
N TYR A 83 -14.90 -7.23 23.66
CA TYR A 83 -16.13 -6.45 23.85
C TYR A 83 -16.27 -5.89 25.27
N ASP A 84 -15.67 -6.56 26.26
CA ASP A 84 -15.70 -6.25 27.69
C ASP A 84 -14.50 -5.39 28.15
N LYS A 85 -13.61 -4.99 27.23
CA LYS A 85 -12.38 -4.26 27.55
C LYS A 85 -12.39 -2.86 26.96
N ALA A 86 -11.70 -1.96 27.64
CA ALA A 86 -11.36 -0.65 27.08
C ALA A 86 -10.29 -0.82 25.99
N ILE A 87 -10.69 -0.72 24.72
CA ILE A 87 -9.80 -0.86 23.56
C ILE A 87 -9.91 0.35 22.64
N ALA A 88 -8.81 0.67 21.95
CA ALA A 88 -8.78 1.63 20.86
C ALA A 88 -8.53 0.91 19.54
N ILE A 89 -9.15 1.40 18.48
CA ILE A 89 -8.95 0.96 17.10
C ILE A 89 -8.66 2.19 16.27
N LEU A 90 -7.47 2.24 15.69
CA LEU A 90 -7.01 3.24 14.76
C LEU A 90 -7.17 2.71 13.33
N LYS A 91 -7.89 3.47 12.53
CA LYS A 91 -7.93 3.33 11.09
C LYS A 91 -6.92 4.29 10.47
N VAL A 92 -5.99 3.75 9.70
CA VAL A 92 -4.96 4.51 8.97
C VAL A 92 -5.36 4.64 7.50
N ASP A 93 -5.44 5.87 7.00
CA ASP A 93 -5.72 6.20 5.60
C ASP A 93 -4.64 7.15 5.08
N VAL A 94 -3.86 6.69 4.08
CA VAL A 94 -2.76 7.45 3.48
C VAL A 94 -3.24 8.13 2.21
N LYS A 95 -3.10 9.46 2.17
CA LYS A 95 -3.56 10.25 1.02
C LYS A 95 -2.71 9.95 -0.21
N ASN A 96 -3.34 9.39 -1.24
CA ASN A 96 -2.73 9.18 -2.56
C ASN A 96 -1.49 8.27 -2.52
N ALA A 97 -1.47 7.29 -1.60
CA ALA A 97 -0.30 6.52 -1.20
C ALA A 97 0.55 6.00 -2.37
N PHE A 98 -0.09 5.34 -3.34
CA PHE A 98 0.59 4.77 -4.50
C PHE A 98 1.36 5.82 -5.31
N ASN A 99 0.86 7.04 -5.45
CA ASN A 99 1.49 8.08 -6.27
C ASN A 99 2.51 8.93 -5.49
N THR A 100 2.57 8.82 -4.17
CA THR A 100 3.44 9.64 -3.31
C THR A 100 4.65 8.89 -2.76
N LEU A 101 4.62 7.55 -2.78
CA LEU A 101 5.72 6.73 -2.30
C LEU A 101 7.03 6.97 -3.08
N GLU A 102 8.12 7.18 -2.36
CA GLU A 102 9.43 7.39 -2.96
C GLU A 102 9.94 6.16 -3.71
N ARG A 103 10.46 6.36 -4.93
CA ARG A 103 10.92 5.24 -5.79
C ARG A 103 12.15 4.53 -5.23
N ASN A 104 13.02 5.25 -4.54
CA ASN A 104 14.21 4.66 -3.94
C ASN A 104 13.81 3.62 -2.89
N THR A 105 12.81 3.91 -2.06
CA THR A 105 12.25 2.97 -1.09
C THR A 105 11.70 1.71 -1.78
N ILE A 106 10.98 1.89 -2.89
CA ILE A 106 10.50 0.76 -3.70
C ILE A 106 11.68 -0.09 -4.23
N PHE A 107 12.68 0.57 -4.80
CA PHE A 107 13.85 -0.10 -5.38
C PHE A 107 14.65 -0.88 -4.34
N GLU A 108 14.88 -0.30 -3.17
CA GLU A 108 15.57 -0.94 -2.05
C GLU A 108 14.83 -2.18 -1.56
N ALA A 109 13.53 -2.06 -1.31
CA ALA A 109 12.71 -3.17 -0.85
C ALA A 109 12.66 -4.32 -1.87
N VAL A 110 12.47 -4.00 -3.16
CA VAL A 110 12.46 -4.98 -4.25
C VAL A 110 13.82 -5.65 -4.40
N LYS A 111 14.92 -4.87 -4.38
CA LYS A 111 16.26 -5.42 -4.51
C LYS A 111 16.59 -6.38 -3.37
N CYS A 112 16.13 -6.07 -2.16
CA CYS A 112 16.32 -6.91 -0.98
C CYS A 112 15.49 -8.20 -1.03
N LYS A 113 14.20 -8.12 -1.41
CA LYS A 113 13.24 -9.23 -1.25
C LYS A 113 12.97 -10.04 -2.51
N THR A 114 13.06 -9.43 -3.69
CA THR A 114 12.77 -10.06 -4.99
C THR A 114 13.69 -9.52 -6.09
N SER A 115 14.99 -9.77 -5.90
CA SER A 115 16.06 -9.29 -6.80
C SER A 115 15.90 -9.72 -8.26
N ASN A 116 15.21 -10.84 -8.52
CA ASN A 116 14.90 -11.34 -9.86
C ASN A 116 14.02 -10.38 -10.70
N ILE A 117 13.18 -9.57 -10.06
CA ILE A 117 12.29 -8.61 -10.73
C ILE A 117 12.94 -7.23 -10.86
N PHE A 118 13.97 -6.97 -10.05
CA PHE A 118 14.64 -5.67 -9.98
C PHE A 118 15.07 -5.11 -11.35
N PRO A 119 15.69 -5.87 -12.28
CA PRO A 119 16.08 -5.33 -13.58
C PRO A 119 14.90 -4.78 -14.40
N TYR A 120 13.75 -5.47 -14.35
CA TYR A 120 12.53 -5.03 -15.00
C TYR A 120 11.97 -3.77 -14.33
N LEU A 121 11.85 -3.76 -13.01
CA LEU A 121 11.31 -2.61 -12.27
C LEU A 121 12.21 -1.38 -12.39
N TRP A 122 13.53 -1.57 -12.38
CA TRP A 122 14.49 -0.52 -12.66
C TRP A 122 14.23 0.08 -14.03
N GLN A 123 14.10 -0.74 -15.08
CA GLN A 123 13.83 -0.24 -16.43
C GLN A 123 12.46 0.46 -16.56
N CYS A 124 11.45 0.03 -15.79
CA CYS A 124 10.13 0.67 -15.80
C CYS A 124 10.13 2.09 -15.24
N CYS A 125 11.04 2.38 -14.31
CA CYS A 125 10.92 3.54 -13.42
C CYS A 125 12.18 4.42 -13.37
N SER A 126 13.34 3.98 -13.85
CA SER A 126 14.60 4.75 -13.84
C SER A 126 14.59 5.89 -14.85
N SER A 127 14.01 5.66 -16.03
CA SER A 127 13.62 6.72 -16.96
C SER A 127 12.13 7.01 -16.75
N PRO A 128 11.74 8.19 -16.22
CA PRO A 128 10.35 8.52 -15.92
C PRO A 128 9.43 8.29 -17.13
N PRO A 129 8.54 7.27 -17.10
CA PRO A 129 7.72 6.98 -18.26
C PRO A 129 6.65 8.05 -18.47
N ASN A 130 6.21 8.20 -19.72
CA ASN A 130 5.20 9.18 -20.08
C ASN A 130 3.79 8.67 -19.73
N LEU A 131 3.04 9.54 -19.07
CA LEU A 131 1.62 9.43 -18.83
C LEU A 131 0.88 10.40 -19.74
N PHE A 132 -0.25 9.97 -20.33
CA PHE A 132 -0.97 10.76 -21.34
C PHE A 132 -2.39 11.10 -20.88
N HIS A 133 -2.71 12.39 -20.75
CA HIS A 133 -4.05 12.91 -20.46
C HIS A 133 -4.31 14.21 -21.24
N GLY A 134 -4.51 14.13 -22.55
CA GLY A 134 -4.51 15.29 -23.45
C GLY A 134 -3.13 15.94 -23.64
N ASN A 135 -2.32 15.97 -22.58
CA ASN A 135 -0.93 16.37 -22.53
C ASN A 135 -0.03 15.23 -22.00
N LYS A 136 1.28 15.40 -22.16
CA LYS A 136 2.31 14.48 -21.66
C LYS A 136 2.74 14.87 -20.24
N ILE A 137 2.70 13.93 -19.31
CA ILE A 137 3.11 14.07 -17.91
C ILE A 137 4.17 13.00 -17.61
N THR A 138 5.26 13.34 -16.94
CA THR A 138 6.30 12.36 -16.56
C THR A 138 5.97 11.71 -15.21
N SER A 139 5.93 10.37 -15.16
CA SER A 139 5.78 9.64 -13.90
C SER A 139 7.12 9.56 -13.19
N GLN A 140 7.31 10.35 -12.12
CA GLN A 140 8.58 10.44 -11.39
C GLN A 140 8.56 9.80 -10.01
N VAL A 141 7.39 9.75 -9.36
CA VAL A 141 7.21 9.23 -8.00
C VAL A 141 6.18 8.10 -8.02
N GLY A 142 6.25 7.22 -7.03
CA GLY A 142 5.23 6.23 -6.78
C GLY A 142 5.16 5.07 -7.78
N ALA A 143 4.16 4.24 -7.54
CA ALA A 143 3.68 3.20 -8.41
C ALA A 143 2.43 3.66 -9.15
N GLN A 144 2.33 3.34 -10.45
CA GLN A 144 1.18 3.70 -11.27
C GLN A 144 -0.11 3.04 -10.72
N GLN A 145 -1.15 3.84 -10.48
CA GLN A 145 -2.44 3.31 -10.04
C GLN A 145 -3.05 2.37 -11.09
N LYS A 146 -3.53 1.21 -10.62
CA LYS A 146 -4.01 0.07 -11.43
C LYS A 146 -2.93 -0.66 -12.23
N ASP A 147 -1.65 -0.39 -11.97
CA ASP A 147 -0.59 -1.29 -12.44
C ASP A 147 -0.63 -2.61 -11.67
N PRO A 148 -0.63 -3.79 -12.31
CA PRO A 148 -0.79 -5.05 -11.58
C PRO A 148 0.40 -5.39 -10.67
N CYS A 149 1.58 -4.81 -10.91
CA CYS A 149 2.73 -4.89 -10.02
C CYS A 149 2.63 -3.91 -8.84
N GLY A 150 1.84 -2.84 -8.98
CA GLY A 150 1.75 -1.72 -8.04
C GLY A 150 1.50 -2.17 -6.59
N PRO A 151 0.47 -2.97 -6.32
CA PRO A 151 0.18 -3.48 -4.98
C PRO A 151 1.38 -4.18 -4.33
N MET A 152 2.05 -5.07 -5.07
CA MET A 152 3.19 -5.83 -4.54
C MET A 152 4.37 -4.92 -4.19
N ILE A 153 4.76 -4.03 -5.10
CA ILE A 153 5.92 -3.16 -4.87
C ILE A 153 5.64 -2.12 -3.77
N PHE A 154 4.39 -1.65 -3.66
CA PHE A 154 3.95 -0.78 -2.58
C PHE A 154 4.02 -1.53 -1.24
N SER A 155 3.39 -2.70 -1.14
CA SER A 155 3.39 -3.51 0.08
C SER A 155 4.79 -3.87 0.53
N LEU A 156 5.69 -4.24 -0.38
CA LEU A 156 7.10 -4.50 -0.07
C LEU A 156 7.81 -3.29 0.54
N ALA A 157 7.59 -2.10 -0.03
CA ALA A 157 8.25 -0.88 0.39
C ALA A 157 7.84 -0.42 1.79
N VAL A 158 6.58 -0.63 2.17
CA VAL A 158 6.04 -0.21 3.46
C VAL A 158 6.11 -1.30 4.53
N TYR A 159 6.40 -2.55 4.16
CA TYR A 159 6.20 -3.72 5.02
C TYR A 159 6.91 -3.60 6.38
N LEU A 160 8.20 -3.24 6.38
CA LEU A 160 9.00 -3.12 7.61
C LEU A 160 8.43 -2.06 8.57
N ILE A 161 7.78 -1.02 8.03
CA ILE A 161 7.16 0.05 8.83
C ILE A 161 5.83 -0.40 9.41
N ILE A 162 5.04 -1.16 8.65
CA ILE A 162 3.72 -1.59 9.10
C ILE A 162 3.79 -2.81 10.04
N GLU A 163 4.84 -3.61 9.99
CA GLU A 163 5.02 -4.74 10.92
C GLU A 163 5.65 -4.32 12.26
N SER A 164 6.32 -3.16 12.33
CA SER A 164 7.03 -2.72 13.53
C SER A 164 6.14 -2.37 14.73
N PRO A 165 4.89 -1.88 14.58
CA PRO A 165 4.02 -1.64 15.73
C PRO A 165 3.66 -2.94 16.44
N ASN A 166 3.91 -2.98 17.74
CA ASN A 166 3.52 -4.08 18.62
C ASN A 166 2.16 -3.78 19.25
N THR A 167 1.10 -4.22 18.59
CA THR A 167 -0.30 -4.05 19.03
C THR A 167 -1.07 -5.35 18.84
N ASP A 168 -2.16 -5.52 19.60
CA ASP A 168 -2.96 -6.76 19.58
C ASP A 168 -3.62 -7.02 18.22
N LEU A 169 -4.02 -5.96 17.54
CA LEU A 169 -4.46 -5.96 16.15
C LEU A 169 -3.51 -5.10 15.33
N ASN A 170 -2.99 -5.66 14.24
CA ASN A 170 -2.22 -4.92 13.23
C ASN A 170 -2.41 -5.60 11.87
N ILE A 171 -3.36 -5.10 11.08
CA ILE A 171 -3.75 -5.68 9.80
C ILE A 171 -3.92 -4.61 8.73
N TRP A 172 -3.34 -4.85 7.55
CA TRP A 172 -3.30 -3.90 6.44
C TRP A 172 -3.78 -4.55 5.16
N TYR A 173 -4.59 -3.82 4.41
CA TYR A 173 -4.93 -4.11 3.03
C TYR A 173 -4.36 -3.00 2.15
N LEU A 174 -3.17 -3.23 1.60
CA LEU A 174 -2.39 -2.23 0.88
C LEU A 174 -2.10 -1.02 1.78
N ASP A 175 -2.63 0.15 1.44
CA ASP A 175 -2.49 1.41 2.18
C ASP A 175 -3.53 1.60 3.31
N ASP A 176 -4.58 0.80 3.33
CA ASP A 176 -5.61 0.83 4.39
C ASP A 176 -5.17 -0.02 5.59
N GLY A 177 -4.96 0.62 6.74
CA GLY A 177 -4.51 -0.04 7.97
C GLY A 177 -5.54 -0.03 9.09
N SER A 178 -5.61 -1.12 9.84
CA SER A 178 -6.37 -1.22 11.10
C SER A 178 -5.43 -1.69 12.21
N ILE A 179 -5.21 -0.83 13.20
CA ILE A 179 -4.36 -1.08 14.36
C ILE A 179 -5.25 -1.03 15.60
N GLY A 180 -5.12 -1.97 16.53
CA GLY A 180 -5.96 -2.00 17.73
C GLY A 180 -5.29 -2.63 18.94
N GLY A 181 -5.76 -2.25 20.13
CA GLY A 181 -5.23 -2.68 21.42
C GLY A 181 -5.47 -1.61 22.49
N GLU A 182 -4.61 -1.58 23.51
CA GLU A 182 -4.60 -0.50 24.51
C GLU A 182 -4.40 0.88 23.84
N LEU A 183 -5.13 1.91 24.28
CA LEU A 183 -5.05 3.26 23.75
C LEU A 183 -3.61 3.78 23.66
N LYS A 184 -2.79 3.56 24.69
CA LYS A 184 -1.39 3.99 24.72
C LYS A 184 -0.57 3.34 23.61
N SER A 185 -0.70 2.03 23.45
CA SER A 185 0.01 1.25 22.42
C SER A 185 -0.43 1.68 21.00
N VAL A 186 -1.72 1.91 20.80
CA VAL A 186 -2.27 2.40 19.52
C VAL A 186 -1.76 3.81 19.18
N LEU A 187 -1.68 4.72 20.16
CA LEU A 187 -1.12 6.06 19.96
C LEU A 187 0.38 6.02 19.63
N GLN A 188 1.14 5.16 20.31
CA GLN A 188 2.56 4.95 20.00
C GLN A 188 2.74 4.40 18.57
N ALA A 189 1.93 3.41 18.19
CA ALA A 189 1.90 2.86 16.84
C ALA A 189 1.59 3.95 15.79
N PHE A 190 0.61 4.82 16.04
CA PHE A 190 0.28 5.93 15.15
C PHE A 190 1.46 6.88 14.96
N CYS A 191 2.10 7.30 16.05
CA CYS A 191 3.25 8.21 16.00
C CYS A 191 4.40 7.61 15.19
N LEU A 192 4.73 6.34 15.43
CA LEU A 192 5.77 5.62 14.69
C LEU A 192 5.43 5.56 13.19
N VAL A 193 4.24 5.04 12.86
CA VAL A 193 3.83 4.87 11.45
C VAL A 193 3.80 6.22 10.75
N LYS A 194 3.28 7.26 11.39
CA LYS A 194 3.25 8.62 10.84
C LYS A 194 4.65 9.17 10.56
N GLU A 195 5.59 8.99 11.49
CA GLU A 195 6.97 9.44 11.33
C GLU A 195 7.68 8.69 10.19
N GLU A 196 7.63 7.36 10.22
CA GLU A 196 8.30 6.51 9.23
C GLU A 196 7.70 6.64 7.82
N PHE A 197 6.36 6.75 7.71
CA PHE A 197 5.71 7.06 6.44
C PHE A 197 6.15 8.43 5.90
N GLY A 198 6.31 9.42 6.77
CA GLY A 198 6.85 10.73 6.38
C GLY A 198 8.24 10.65 5.75
N LYS A 199 9.11 9.74 6.22
CA LYS A 199 10.47 9.54 5.68
C LYS A 199 10.48 8.98 4.26
N ILE A 200 9.42 8.29 3.84
CA ILE A 200 9.29 7.64 2.52
C ILE A 200 8.29 8.34 1.58
N GLY A 201 7.93 9.59 1.88
CA GLY A 201 7.04 10.42 1.07
C GLY A 201 5.54 10.12 1.23
N LEU A 202 5.17 9.22 2.16
CA LEU A 202 3.78 8.93 2.47
C LEU A 202 3.22 9.97 3.43
N VAL A 203 2.32 10.80 2.91
CA VAL A 203 1.68 11.85 3.70
C VAL A 203 0.47 11.28 4.42
N ASN A 204 0.61 11.05 5.72
CA ASN A 204 -0.51 10.69 6.58
C ASN A 204 -1.29 11.96 6.96
N THR A 205 -2.59 12.00 6.64
CA THR A 205 -3.43 13.21 6.74
C THR A 205 -4.56 13.04 7.76
N SER A 206 -5.38 14.07 7.92
CA SER A 206 -6.56 14.17 8.79
C SER A 206 -7.67 13.13 8.56
N LYS A 207 -7.39 12.06 7.81
CA LYS A 207 -8.32 10.96 7.51
C LYS A 207 -8.17 9.75 8.44
N CYS A 208 -7.12 9.74 9.27
CA CYS A 208 -7.01 8.73 10.31
C CYS A 208 -8.11 8.96 11.36
N GLU A 209 -8.77 7.87 11.74
CA GLU A 209 -9.90 7.87 12.68
C GLU A 209 -9.55 6.93 13.83
N VAL A 210 -9.83 7.36 15.07
CA VAL A 210 -9.69 6.52 16.26
C VAL A 210 -11.08 6.24 16.82
N PHE A 211 -11.37 4.97 17.05
CA PHE A 211 -12.57 4.48 17.69
C PHE A 211 -12.19 3.89 19.05
N CYS A 212 -12.87 4.31 20.11
CA CYS A 212 -12.67 3.75 21.44
C CYS A 212 -13.93 2.97 21.82
N SER A 213 -13.74 1.73 22.29
CA SER A 213 -14.77 0.96 22.98
C SER A 213 -14.47 1.04 24.47
N LEU A 214 -15.45 1.46 25.26
CA LEU A 214 -15.38 1.44 26.72
C LEU A 214 -16.39 0.38 27.21
N PRO A 215 -16.10 -0.35 28.30
CA PRO A 215 -17.10 -1.19 28.94
C PRO A 215 -18.31 -0.35 29.36
N ASP A 216 -19.51 -0.91 29.30
CA ASP A 216 -20.77 -0.21 29.58
C ASP A 216 -20.89 0.31 31.05
N ASP A 217 -19.94 -0.01 31.93
CA ASP A 217 -20.01 0.26 33.37
C ASP A 217 -19.41 1.62 33.82
N GLU A 218 -18.85 2.45 32.93
CA GLU A 218 -18.26 3.75 33.33
C GLU A 218 -19.22 4.96 33.23
N PHE A 219 -20.51 4.77 32.92
CA PHE A 219 -21.50 5.86 32.91
C PHE A 219 -22.48 5.88 34.11
N ILE A 220 -22.15 5.20 35.20
CA ILE A 220 -22.88 5.32 36.48
C ILE A 220 -21.98 5.98 37.53
N ASN A 221 -21.91 7.32 37.48
CA ASN A 221 -22.07 8.27 38.60
C ASN A 221 -21.66 9.70 38.20
#